data_AF-A0A7W4HV59-F1
#
_entry.id   AF-A0A7W4HV59-F1
#
_cell.length_a   1.000
_cell.length_b   1.000
_cell.length_c   1.000
_cell.angle_alpha   90.00
_cell.angle_beta   90.00
_cell.angle_gamma   90.00
#
_symmetry.space_group_name_H-M   'P 1'
#
loop_
_entity.id
_entity.type
_entity.pdbx_description
1 polymer ?
#
loop_
_entity_poly.entity_id
_entity_poly.type
_entity_poly.pdbx_seq_one_letter_code
_entity_poly.pdbx_strand_id
1 'polypeptide(L)'
;MVLRKVIFDTQEAGKIDTVEVEDGKAVEEPTAPVRAGYDFKGWYTDKDCTTKYNFSTLVTSDTHLYAKWESNGKTTFNVTFHSNGGSEVPAQQVEENWKVQRPKNPVRAKHQFADWYEDAGLTKLYDFDTQVTKPLDLYAKWLSLYTVSYSQPEHGRMDVRNGSDPVASGNEVLEGTKLSVSLQAADNYKPKSLLVYGKEQKIGEDIEVREDVTLVAEFTLATYTVTFIYNDGVTQNLDTVVPIYTILQRGDDPQREGYRFKDWYMDQNLETPYDYSRPVKNDILSSTPSGRSSGR
;
A
#
# COMPACT_ATOMS: atom_id res chain seq x y z
N MET A 1 -25.17 38.66 -21.25
CA MET A 1 -24.56 39.19 -20.01
C MET A 1 -23.06 39.26 -20.27
N VAL A 2 -22.47 40.45 -20.22
CA VAL A 2 -21.02 40.62 -20.34
C VAL A 2 -20.47 40.64 -18.92
N LEU A 3 -19.47 39.80 -18.64
CA LEU A 3 -18.76 39.79 -17.38
C LEU A 3 -17.40 40.47 -17.56
N ARG A 4 -16.95 41.18 -16.53
CA ARG A 4 -15.65 41.83 -16.43
C ARG A 4 -14.85 41.19 -15.31
N LYS A 5 -13.56 41.01 -15.55
CA LYS A 5 -12.63 40.46 -14.55
C LYS A 5 -12.02 41.57 -13.73
N VAL A 6 -12.03 41.40 -12.41
CA VAL A 6 -11.30 42.24 -11.46
C VAL A 6 -10.22 41.39 -10.81
N ILE A 7 -8.97 41.74 -11.11
CA ILE A 7 -7.79 41.04 -10.62
C ILE A 7 -7.17 41.85 -9.48
N PHE A 8 -7.00 41.22 -8.32
CA PHE A 8 -6.41 41.82 -7.13
C PHE A 8 -4.97 41.35 -6.96
N ASP A 9 -4.01 42.21 -7.31
CA ASP A 9 -2.60 42.00 -7.05
C ASP A 9 -2.25 42.50 -5.64
N THR A 10 -2.02 41.57 -4.72
CA THR A 10 -1.75 41.88 -3.32
C THR A 10 -0.35 42.44 -3.08
N GLN A 11 0.52 42.49 -4.10
CA GLN A 11 1.92 42.87 -3.97
C GLN A 11 2.61 42.16 -2.80
N GLU A 12 2.79 40.83 -2.94
CA GLU A 12 3.51 39.95 -2.00
C GLU A 12 2.74 39.55 -0.72
N ALA A 13 1.44 39.86 -0.62
CA ALA A 13 0.62 39.53 0.55
C ALA A 13 -0.37 38.37 0.29
N GLY A 14 0.10 37.34 -0.41
CA GLY A 14 -0.71 36.16 -0.78
C GLY A 14 -1.51 36.35 -2.06
N LYS A 15 -2.49 35.47 -2.32
CA LYS A 15 -3.33 35.54 -3.53
C LYS A 15 -4.79 35.80 -3.14
N ILE A 16 -5.44 36.69 -3.87
CA ILE A 16 -6.90 36.86 -3.86
C ILE A 16 -7.41 36.35 -5.21
N ASP A 17 -8.47 35.55 -5.18
CA ASP A 17 -9.07 35.02 -6.40
C ASP A 17 -9.67 36.14 -7.26
N THR A 18 -9.60 35.97 -8.58
CA THR A 18 -10.19 36.90 -9.53
C THR A 18 -11.71 36.90 -9.39
N VAL A 19 -12.30 38.09 -9.33
CA VAL A 19 -13.75 38.26 -9.25
C VAL A 19 -14.29 38.58 -10.64
N GLU A 20 -15.39 37.93 -11.02
CA GLU A 20 -16.16 38.28 -12.21
C GLU A 20 -17.40 39.08 -11.81
N VAL A 21 -17.60 40.24 -12.44
CA VAL A 21 -18.71 41.16 -12.16
C VAL A 21 -19.43 41.52 -13.46
N GLU A 22 -20.74 41.72 -13.41
CA GLU A 22 -21.51 42.20 -14.56
C GLU A 22 -21.00 43.56 -15.07
N ASP A 23 -20.94 43.72 -16.39
CA ASP A 23 -20.60 44.99 -17.03
C ASP A 23 -21.52 46.11 -16.54
N GLY A 24 -20.90 47.21 -16.10
CA GLY A 24 -21.59 48.36 -15.53
C GLY A 24 -22.05 48.18 -14.08
N LYS A 25 -21.59 47.14 -13.36
CA LYS A 25 -21.77 47.01 -11.90
C LYS A 25 -20.48 47.33 -11.15
N ALA A 26 -20.62 47.73 -9.89
CA ALA A 26 -19.50 47.86 -8.97
C ALA A 26 -19.07 46.48 -8.46
N VAL A 27 -17.76 46.33 -8.18
CA VAL A 27 -17.20 45.16 -7.50
C VAL A 27 -17.20 45.39 -5.99
N GLU A 28 -17.47 44.36 -5.20
CA GLU A 28 -17.34 44.43 -3.74
C GLU A 28 -15.87 44.49 -3.32
N GLU A 29 -15.55 45.31 -2.32
CA GLU A 29 -14.18 45.37 -1.79
C GLU A 29 -13.86 44.04 -1.09
N PRO A 30 -12.76 43.36 -1.46
CA PRO A 30 -12.38 42.13 -0.78
C PRO A 30 -11.94 42.44 0.65
N THR A 31 -12.01 41.45 1.54
CA THR A 31 -11.36 41.52 2.85
C THR A 31 -9.91 41.97 2.67
N ALA A 32 -9.51 42.99 3.45
CA ALA A 32 -8.16 43.54 3.37
C ALA A 32 -7.13 42.40 3.51
N PRO A 33 -6.18 42.29 2.57
CA PRO A 33 -5.09 41.32 2.71
C PRO A 33 -4.26 41.64 3.96
N VAL A 34 -3.49 40.67 4.42
CA VAL A 34 -2.57 40.85 5.56
C VAL A 34 -1.15 40.63 5.09
N ARG A 35 -0.28 41.61 5.38
CA ARG A 35 1.16 41.55 5.13
C ARG A 35 1.88 41.84 6.43
N ALA A 36 2.56 40.85 7.00
CA ALA A 36 3.29 41.00 8.26
C ALA A 36 4.25 42.20 8.18
N GLY A 37 4.24 43.07 9.21
CA GLY A 37 5.09 44.28 9.24
C GLY A 37 4.63 45.47 8.37
N TYR A 38 3.44 45.40 7.78
CA TYR A 38 2.87 46.47 6.96
C TYR A 38 1.40 46.73 7.29
N ASP A 39 0.98 47.98 7.11
CA ASP A 39 -0.42 48.40 7.14
C ASP A 39 -0.97 48.46 5.71
N PHE A 40 -2.16 47.88 5.50
CA PHE A 40 -2.88 47.99 4.24
C PHE A 40 -3.47 49.41 4.08
N LYS A 41 -3.13 50.11 2.99
CA LYS A 41 -3.59 51.49 2.72
C LYS A 41 -4.66 51.60 1.63
N GLY A 42 -5.09 50.47 1.08
CA GLY A 42 -6.14 50.36 0.07
C GLY A 42 -5.66 49.83 -1.28
N TRP A 43 -6.61 49.74 -2.22
CA TRP A 43 -6.42 49.29 -3.59
C TRP A 43 -6.21 50.47 -4.56
N TYR A 44 -5.35 50.28 -5.56
CA TYR A 44 -4.94 51.32 -6.52
C TYR A 44 -5.01 50.79 -7.96
N THR A 45 -5.24 51.65 -8.94
CA THR A 45 -5.38 51.24 -10.36
C THR A 45 -4.05 51.08 -11.10
N ASP A 46 -2.95 51.46 -10.46
CA ASP A 46 -1.59 51.40 -10.99
C ASP A 46 -0.63 50.74 -9.99
N LYS A 47 0.40 50.06 -10.52
CA LYS A 47 1.36 49.31 -9.71
C LYS A 47 2.16 50.21 -8.75
N ASP A 48 2.45 51.45 -9.16
CA ASP A 48 3.14 52.46 -8.35
C ASP A 48 2.25 53.05 -7.23
N CYS A 49 0.98 52.64 -7.18
CA CYS A 49 0.00 53.01 -6.17
C CYS A 49 -0.18 54.53 -6.02
N THR A 50 -0.36 55.20 -7.17
CA THR A 50 -0.57 56.65 -7.27
C THR A 50 -2.05 57.03 -7.31
N THR A 51 -2.91 56.20 -7.91
CA THR A 51 -4.35 56.44 -8.07
C THR A 51 -5.18 55.44 -7.28
N LYS A 52 -5.78 55.89 -6.17
CA LYS A 52 -6.59 55.02 -5.30
C LYS A 52 -7.91 54.64 -5.99
N TYR A 53 -8.25 53.36 -5.96
CA TYR A 53 -9.52 52.85 -6.50
C TYR A 53 -10.68 53.15 -5.55
N ASN A 54 -11.82 53.52 -6.11
CA ASN A 54 -13.07 53.73 -5.38
C ASN A 54 -14.04 52.61 -5.76
N PHE A 55 -14.41 51.75 -4.80
CA PHE A 55 -15.28 50.60 -5.04
C PHE A 55 -16.73 50.97 -5.43
N SER A 56 -17.12 52.24 -5.33
CA SER A 56 -18.36 52.73 -5.93
C SER A 56 -18.28 52.96 -7.44
N THR A 57 -17.09 52.79 -8.06
CA THR A 57 -16.88 52.93 -9.51
C THR A 57 -17.42 51.72 -10.24
N LEU A 58 -18.17 51.94 -11.32
CA LEU A 58 -18.71 50.87 -12.16
C LEU A 58 -17.59 50.25 -13.01
N VAL A 59 -17.53 48.93 -13.03
CA VAL A 59 -16.57 48.16 -13.81
C VAL A 59 -17.13 48.00 -15.23
N THR A 60 -16.51 48.66 -16.21
CA THR A 60 -16.90 48.65 -17.64
C THR A 60 -15.86 47.98 -18.55
N SER A 61 -14.73 47.58 -17.96
CA SER A 61 -13.68 46.80 -18.59
C SER A 61 -13.00 45.94 -17.54
N ASP A 62 -12.21 44.95 -17.96
CA ASP A 62 -11.36 44.21 -17.04
C ASP A 62 -10.44 45.18 -16.30
N THR A 63 -10.33 45.02 -14.97
CA THR A 63 -9.63 45.95 -14.07
C THR A 63 -8.58 45.19 -13.28
N HIS A 64 -7.37 45.74 -13.21
CA HIS A 64 -6.32 45.27 -12.31
C HIS A 64 -6.15 46.26 -11.16
N LEU A 65 -6.22 45.76 -9.93
CA LEU A 65 -6.07 46.54 -8.71
C LEU A 65 -4.84 46.08 -7.93
N TYR A 66 -4.05 47.02 -7.44
CA TYR A 66 -2.80 46.79 -6.72
C TYR A 66 -2.93 47.24 -5.27
N ALA A 67 -2.57 46.37 -4.33
CA ALA A 67 -2.58 46.70 -2.90
C ALA A 67 -1.41 47.65 -2.57
N LYS A 68 -1.70 48.72 -1.81
CA LYS A 68 -0.67 49.60 -1.24
C LYS A 68 -0.37 49.23 0.20
N TRP A 69 0.92 49.18 0.50
CA TRP A 69 1.45 48.84 1.82
C TRP A 69 2.33 49.97 2.35
N GLU A 70 2.25 50.22 3.65
CA GLU A 70 3.18 51.09 4.38
C GLU A 70 3.80 50.29 5.51
N SER A 71 5.13 50.32 5.64
CA SER A 71 5.79 49.61 6.74
C SER A 71 5.34 50.18 8.09
N ASN A 72 4.98 49.30 9.03
CA ASN A 72 4.60 49.70 10.39
C ASN A 72 5.74 49.59 11.41
N GLY A 73 6.98 49.35 10.94
CA GLY A 73 8.18 49.30 11.77
C GLY A 73 8.38 48.00 12.57
N LYS A 74 7.54 46.98 12.40
CA LYS A 74 7.73 45.69 13.06
C LYS A 74 8.76 44.81 12.33
N THR A 75 9.57 44.10 13.12
CA THR A 75 10.48 43.07 12.59
C THR A 75 9.68 41.87 12.08
N THR A 76 10.06 41.38 10.91
CA THR A 76 9.50 40.14 10.31
C THR A 76 10.63 39.22 9.90
N PHE A 77 10.35 37.92 9.91
CA PHE A 77 11.25 36.87 9.49
C PHE A 77 10.62 36.05 8.37
N ASN A 78 11.45 35.73 7.37
CA ASN A 78 11.08 34.82 6.31
C ASN A 78 11.14 33.37 6.80
N VAL A 79 10.08 32.62 6.50
CA VAL A 79 9.96 31.19 6.77
C VAL A 79 9.85 30.47 5.43
N THR A 80 10.90 29.77 5.07
CA THR A 80 11.00 29.01 3.81
C THR A 80 10.61 27.57 4.06
N PHE A 81 9.76 27.01 3.20
CA PHE A 81 9.36 25.61 3.25
C PHE A 81 10.03 24.84 2.11
N HIS A 82 11.02 24.03 2.44
CA HIS A 82 11.68 23.10 1.54
C HIS A 82 10.83 21.82 1.44
N SER A 83 9.98 21.74 0.43
CA SER A 83 9.07 20.59 0.23
C SER A 83 9.80 19.26 -0.04
N ASN A 84 11.11 19.29 -0.26
CA ASN A 84 11.96 18.12 -0.50
C ASN A 84 11.37 17.16 -1.54
N GLY A 85 10.97 17.72 -2.69
CA GLY A 85 10.41 16.98 -3.82
C GLY A 85 8.90 16.80 -3.79
N GLY A 86 8.19 17.34 -2.80
CA GLY A 86 6.74 17.48 -2.84
C GLY A 86 6.28 18.74 -3.59
N SER A 87 4.96 18.89 -3.70
CA SER A 87 4.33 20.10 -4.25
C SER A 87 4.82 21.37 -3.56
N GLU A 88 4.81 22.48 -4.28
CA GLU A 88 5.25 23.79 -3.78
C GLU A 88 4.47 24.21 -2.51
N VAL A 89 5.21 24.77 -1.55
CA VAL A 89 4.66 25.36 -0.33
C VAL A 89 5.13 26.81 -0.28
N PRO A 90 4.24 27.79 -0.41
CA PRO A 90 4.62 29.19 -0.39
C PRO A 90 5.34 29.57 0.92
N ALA A 91 6.38 30.36 0.80
CA ALA A 91 7.06 30.95 1.95
C ALA A 91 6.10 31.88 2.74
N GLN A 92 6.38 32.06 4.01
CA GLN A 92 5.62 32.94 4.90
C GLN A 92 6.49 34.06 5.44
N GLN A 93 5.88 35.23 5.60
CA GLN A 93 6.44 36.35 6.37
C GLN A 93 5.75 36.37 7.73
N VAL A 94 6.52 36.23 8.81
CA VAL A 94 6.00 36.11 10.17
C VAL A 94 6.59 37.23 11.04
N GLU A 95 5.76 37.94 11.80
CA GLU A 95 6.23 38.95 12.74
C GLU A 95 7.08 38.31 13.86
N GLU A 96 8.08 39.03 14.36
CA GLU A 96 8.90 38.57 15.49
C GLU A 96 8.02 38.24 16.71
N ASN A 97 8.32 37.13 17.39
CA ASN A 97 7.57 36.55 18.51
C ASN A 97 6.17 36.01 18.17
N TRP A 98 5.80 35.92 16.89
CA TRP A 98 4.59 35.22 16.44
C TRP A 98 4.89 33.79 16.00
N LYS A 99 3.85 32.97 15.84
CA LYS A 99 3.95 31.58 15.39
C LYS A 99 3.78 31.48 13.88
N VAL A 100 4.45 30.51 13.27
CA VAL A 100 4.25 30.14 11.86
C VAL A 100 2.86 29.54 11.70
N GLN A 101 2.14 29.91 10.65
CA GLN A 101 0.88 29.23 10.30
C GLN A 101 1.21 27.91 9.63
N ARG A 102 0.69 26.79 10.13
CA ARG A 102 0.97 25.48 9.54
C ARG A 102 0.43 25.45 8.09
N PRO A 103 1.28 25.22 7.08
CA PRO A 103 0.81 25.15 5.70
C PRO A 103 -0.01 23.89 5.47
N LYS A 104 -0.79 23.86 4.39
CA LYS A 104 -1.35 22.60 3.89
C LYS A 104 -0.19 21.64 3.57
N ASN A 105 -0.34 20.38 3.98
CA ASN A 105 0.68 19.38 3.72
C ASN A 105 0.96 19.29 2.21
N PRO A 106 2.24 19.34 1.80
CA PRO A 106 2.58 19.10 0.40
C PRO A 106 2.22 17.65 0.01
N VAL A 107 2.17 17.40 -1.29
CA VAL A 107 1.91 16.05 -1.83
C VAL A 107 3.09 15.61 -2.70
N ARG A 108 3.49 14.35 -2.58
CA ARG A 108 4.54 13.71 -3.38
C ARG A 108 4.10 12.30 -3.75
N ALA A 109 4.12 11.95 -5.04
CA ALA A 109 3.69 10.63 -5.50
C ALA A 109 4.53 9.51 -4.85
N LYS A 110 3.88 8.38 -4.49
CA LYS A 110 4.48 7.24 -3.78
C LYS A 110 5.14 7.60 -2.42
N HIS A 111 4.73 8.70 -1.78
CA HIS A 111 5.24 9.08 -0.47
C HIS A 111 4.13 9.63 0.43
N GLN A 112 4.21 9.33 1.72
CA GLN A 112 3.40 9.96 2.75
C GLN A 112 4.18 11.12 3.39
N PHE A 113 3.55 12.29 3.52
CA PHE A 113 4.13 13.41 4.26
C PHE A 113 4.15 13.07 5.76
N ALA A 114 5.33 13.08 6.37
CA ALA A 114 5.49 12.85 7.81
C ALA A 114 5.28 14.16 8.59
N ASP A 115 6.24 15.07 8.53
CA ASP A 115 6.12 16.42 9.10
C ASP A 115 7.25 17.34 8.63
N TRP A 116 7.29 18.57 9.16
CA TRP A 116 8.32 19.58 8.95
C TRP A 116 9.43 19.51 10.01
N TYR A 117 10.68 19.66 9.57
CA TYR A 117 11.88 19.59 10.40
C TYR A 117 12.68 20.89 10.30
N GLU A 118 13.35 21.28 11.38
CA GLU A 118 14.17 22.50 11.44
C GLU A 118 15.54 22.36 10.78
N ASP A 119 15.93 21.14 10.44
CA ASP A 119 17.23 20.82 9.87
C ASP A 119 17.08 19.99 8.58
N ALA A 120 17.98 20.23 7.63
CA ALA A 120 18.03 19.48 6.38
C ALA A 120 18.31 17.97 6.60
N GLY A 121 18.85 17.58 7.75
CA GLY A 121 19.06 16.18 8.14
C GLY A 121 17.78 15.46 8.60
N LEU A 122 16.66 16.17 8.74
CA LEU A 122 15.36 15.62 9.16
C LEU A 122 15.42 14.91 10.53
N THR A 123 16.17 15.50 11.46
CA THR A 123 16.40 14.94 12.80
C THR A 123 15.64 15.67 13.90
N LYS A 124 15.39 16.98 13.75
CA LYS A 124 14.70 17.84 14.70
C LYS A 124 13.34 18.28 14.15
N LEU A 125 12.28 17.70 14.70
CA LEU A 125 10.90 18.07 14.38
C LEU A 125 10.66 19.54 14.74
N TYR A 126 10.01 20.29 13.84
CA TYR A 126 9.61 21.66 14.12
C TYR A 126 8.28 21.70 14.90
N ASP A 127 8.25 22.49 15.96
CA ASP A 127 7.04 22.75 16.73
C ASP A 127 6.40 24.08 16.28
N PHE A 128 5.23 24.00 15.64
CA PHE A 128 4.46 25.16 15.17
C PHE A 128 3.92 26.03 16.31
N ASP A 129 3.98 25.57 17.57
CA ASP A 129 3.70 26.40 18.74
C ASP A 129 4.90 27.25 19.19
N THR A 130 6.07 27.09 18.56
CA THR A 130 7.26 27.90 18.84
C THR A 130 7.20 29.25 18.13
N GLN A 131 7.53 30.32 18.88
CA GLN A 131 7.61 31.67 18.35
C GLN A 131 8.84 31.86 17.46
N VAL A 132 8.66 32.62 16.38
CA VAL A 132 9.70 32.96 15.42
C VAL A 132 10.53 34.14 15.94
N THR A 133 11.83 33.92 16.11
CA THR A 133 12.80 34.93 16.58
C THR A 133 13.95 35.15 15.59
N LYS A 134 13.93 34.44 14.46
CA LYS A 134 14.94 34.49 13.38
C LYS A 134 14.34 33.90 12.09
N PRO A 135 14.97 34.08 10.93
CA PRO A 135 14.58 33.36 9.72
C PRO A 135 14.60 31.84 9.94
N LEU A 136 13.65 31.14 9.31
CA LEU A 136 13.50 29.69 9.45
C LEU A 136 13.50 29.01 8.09
N ASP A 137 14.19 27.89 8.00
CA ASP A 137 14.11 26.94 6.89
C ASP A 137 13.51 25.65 7.44
N LEU A 138 12.34 25.26 6.94
CA LEU A 138 11.63 24.07 7.36
C LEU A 138 11.63 23.03 6.23
N TYR A 139 11.98 21.80 6.57
CA TYR A 139 12.24 20.73 5.60
C TYR A 139 11.20 19.62 5.75
N ALA A 140 10.50 19.30 4.65
CA ALA A 140 9.52 18.21 4.65
C ALA A 140 10.21 16.85 4.74
N LYS A 141 9.73 15.99 5.63
CA LYS A 141 10.09 14.57 5.68
C LYS A 141 9.03 13.73 5.00
N TRP A 142 9.50 12.74 4.25
CA TRP A 142 8.66 11.82 3.48
C TRP A 142 8.94 10.39 3.91
N LEU A 143 7.87 9.59 4.02
CA LEU A 143 7.94 8.14 4.17
C LEU A 143 7.59 7.49 2.83
N SER A 144 8.43 6.56 2.37
CA SER A 144 8.21 5.87 1.09
C SER A 144 6.96 4.98 1.17
N LEU A 145 6.16 4.98 0.10
CA LEU A 145 5.05 4.07 -0.10
C LEU A 145 5.39 3.11 -1.25
N TYR A 146 5.02 1.85 -1.07
CA TYR A 146 5.21 0.78 -2.05
C TYR A 146 3.90 0.09 -2.35
N THR A 147 3.69 -0.27 -3.62
CA THR A 147 2.47 -0.95 -4.08
C THR A 147 2.56 -2.44 -3.80
N VAL A 148 1.46 -3.03 -3.32
CA VAL A 148 1.32 -4.49 -3.17
C VAL A 148 0.49 -5.04 -4.33
N SER A 149 1.04 -5.98 -5.08
CA SER A 149 0.42 -6.54 -6.29
C SER A 149 0.31 -8.06 -6.23
N TYR A 150 -0.89 -8.57 -6.48
CA TYR A 150 -1.17 -10.00 -6.59
C TYR A 150 -2.49 -10.27 -7.32
N SER A 151 -2.62 -11.47 -7.89
CA SER A 151 -3.89 -11.99 -8.38
C SER A 151 -4.37 -13.14 -7.50
N GLN A 152 -5.69 -13.35 -7.43
CA GLN A 152 -6.20 -14.55 -6.76
C GLN A 152 -5.72 -15.80 -7.52
N PRO A 153 -5.11 -16.78 -6.82
CA PRO A 153 -4.55 -17.96 -7.45
C PRO A 153 -5.65 -18.92 -7.92
N GLU A 154 -5.35 -19.74 -8.93
CA GLU A 154 -6.24 -20.84 -9.30
C GLU A 154 -6.29 -21.88 -8.17
N HIS A 155 -7.48 -22.45 -7.93
CA HIS A 155 -7.71 -23.47 -6.89
C HIS A 155 -7.41 -23.05 -5.44
N GLY A 156 -7.43 -21.75 -5.16
CA GLY A 156 -7.29 -21.25 -3.80
C GLY A 156 -7.66 -19.78 -3.68
N ARG A 157 -7.41 -19.24 -2.48
CA ARG A 157 -7.56 -17.83 -2.17
C ARG A 157 -6.32 -17.34 -1.42
N MET A 158 -5.86 -16.16 -1.81
CA MET A 158 -4.81 -15.43 -1.11
C MET A 158 -5.42 -14.27 -0.32
N ASP A 159 -5.09 -14.20 0.97
CA ASP A 159 -5.42 -13.09 1.85
C ASP A 159 -4.12 -12.44 2.35
N VAL A 160 -3.99 -11.14 2.10
CA VAL A 160 -2.81 -10.33 2.44
C VAL A 160 -3.25 -9.29 3.47
N ARG A 161 -2.51 -9.18 4.58
CA ARG A 161 -2.88 -8.28 5.69
C ARG A 161 -1.68 -7.54 6.27
N ASN A 162 -1.92 -6.34 6.78
CA ASN A 162 -1.03 -5.62 7.69
C ASN A 162 -1.65 -5.69 9.09
N GLY A 163 -1.15 -6.60 9.93
CA GLY A 163 -1.83 -6.95 11.18
C GLY A 163 -3.26 -7.46 10.92
N SER A 164 -4.27 -6.77 11.48
CA SER A 164 -5.69 -7.10 11.27
C SER A 164 -6.23 -6.64 9.91
N ASP A 165 -5.57 -5.67 9.29
CA ASP A 165 -6.17 -4.88 8.22
C ASP A 165 -5.91 -5.55 6.85
N PRO A 166 -6.95 -5.80 6.04
CA PRO A 166 -6.77 -6.40 4.73
C PRO A 166 -6.07 -5.42 3.78
N VAL A 167 -5.12 -5.92 2.99
CA VAL A 167 -4.39 -5.15 1.98
C VAL A 167 -4.77 -5.69 0.61
N ALA A 168 -5.58 -4.94 -0.12
CA ALA A 168 -5.98 -5.30 -1.48
C ALA A 168 -4.84 -5.09 -2.48
N SER A 169 -4.83 -5.87 -3.57
CA SER A 169 -3.90 -5.66 -4.68
C SER A 169 -4.09 -4.27 -5.29
N GLY A 170 -2.98 -3.59 -5.56
CA GLY A 170 -2.92 -2.20 -6.03
C GLY A 170 -2.84 -1.16 -4.91
N ASN A 171 -3.03 -1.54 -3.64
CA ASN A 171 -2.89 -0.62 -2.52
C ASN A 171 -1.42 -0.31 -2.23
N GLU A 172 -1.17 0.90 -1.75
CA GLU A 172 0.13 1.35 -1.27
C GLU A 172 0.24 1.17 0.25
N VAL A 173 1.42 0.76 0.72
CA VAL A 173 1.76 0.60 2.13
C VAL A 173 3.13 1.23 2.43
N LEU A 174 3.38 1.61 3.69
CA LEU A 174 4.64 2.22 4.09
C LEU A 174 5.82 1.24 4.00
N GLU A 175 6.99 1.77 3.66
CA GLU A 175 8.26 1.06 3.84
C GLU A 175 8.40 0.52 5.27
N GLY A 176 8.88 -0.71 5.40
CA GLY A 176 9.00 -1.41 6.68
C GLY A 176 7.69 -2.03 7.20
N THR A 177 6.56 -1.84 6.50
CA THR A 177 5.32 -2.57 6.81
C THR A 177 5.59 -4.07 6.76
N LYS A 178 5.04 -4.82 7.73
CA LYS A 178 5.09 -6.27 7.75
C LYS A 178 3.77 -6.84 7.27
N LEU A 179 3.81 -7.48 6.10
CA LEU A 179 2.65 -8.12 5.51
C LEU A 179 2.61 -9.60 5.90
N SER A 180 1.45 -10.06 6.33
CA SER A 180 1.16 -11.49 6.47
C SER A 180 0.38 -11.98 5.26
N VAL A 181 0.73 -13.17 4.77
CA VAL A 181 0.04 -13.83 3.66
C VAL A 181 -0.48 -15.18 4.12
N SER A 182 -1.78 -15.37 3.98
CA SER A 182 -2.43 -16.66 4.23
C SER A 182 -3.07 -17.21 2.95
N LEU A 183 -2.97 -18.53 2.81
CA LEU A 183 -3.44 -19.26 1.65
C LEU A 183 -4.52 -20.26 2.07
N GLN A 184 -5.70 -20.14 1.48
CA GLN A 184 -6.80 -21.08 1.66
C GLN A 184 -6.92 -21.92 0.40
N ALA A 185 -6.71 -23.23 0.50
CA ALA A 185 -6.84 -24.13 -0.64
C ALA A 185 -8.32 -24.46 -0.91
N ALA A 186 -8.66 -24.61 -2.18
CA ALA A 186 -9.91 -25.25 -2.57
C ALA A 186 -9.88 -26.75 -2.25
N ASP A 187 -11.05 -27.39 -2.28
CA ASP A 187 -11.17 -28.83 -2.02
C ASP A 187 -10.19 -29.64 -2.86
N ASN A 188 -9.48 -30.56 -2.20
CA ASN A 188 -8.50 -31.47 -2.81
C ASN A 188 -7.20 -30.80 -3.30
N TYR A 189 -6.97 -29.52 -3.00
CA TYR A 189 -5.71 -28.83 -3.26
C TYR A 189 -4.98 -28.53 -1.95
N LYS A 190 -3.69 -28.25 -2.07
CA LYS A 190 -2.85 -27.69 -1.00
C LYS A 190 -1.94 -26.60 -1.57
N PRO A 191 -1.51 -25.62 -0.76
CA PRO A 191 -0.49 -24.66 -1.18
C PRO A 191 0.78 -25.39 -1.59
N LYS A 192 1.34 -24.99 -2.74
CA LYS A 192 2.59 -25.52 -3.27
C LYS A 192 3.74 -24.56 -2.97
N SER A 193 3.58 -23.29 -3.34
CA SER A 193 4.61 -22.26 -3.15
C SER A 193 3.97 -20.87 -3.01
N LEU A 194 4.73 -19.98 -2.38
CA LEU A 194 4.49 -18.54 -2.37
C LEU A 194 5.77 -17.86 -2.87
N LEU A 195 5.68 -17.12 -3.98
CA LEU A 195 6.77 -16.30 -4.48
C LEU A 195 6.57 -14.86 -4.02
N VAL A 196 7.62 -14.28 -3.44
CA VAL A 196 7.73 -12.88 -3.04
C VAL A 196 8.90 -12.29 -3.79
N TYR A 197 8.68 -11.23 -4.57
CA TYR A 197 9.69 -10.69 -5.49
C TYR A 197 10.26 -11.76 -6.45
N GLY A 198 9.42 -12.71 -6.85
CA GLY A 198 9.80 -13.83 -7.74
C GLY A 198 10.64 -14.93 -7.08
N LYS A 199 10.87 -14.88 -5.75
CA LYS A 199 11.61 -15.91 -5.01
C LYS A 199 10.68 -16.64 -4.05
N GLU A 200 10.88 -17.95 -3.93
CA GLU A 200 10.09 -18.76 -3.02
C GLU A 200 10.34 -18.34 -1.57
N GLN A 201 9.25 -18.07 -0.86
CA GLN A 201 9.21 -17.70 0.54
C GLN A 201 8.37 -18.72 1.29
N LYS A 202 8.78 -19.01 2.52
CA LYS A 202 8.01 -19.86 3.41
C LYS A 202 6.68 -19.19 3.77
N ILE A 203 5.59 -19.94 3.61
CA ILE A 203 4.24 -19.49 3.94
C ILE A 203 4.12 -19.29 5.46
N GLY A 204 3.49 -18.18 5.87
CA GLY A 204 3.25 -17.84 7.27
C GLY A 204 4.33 -16.95 7.92
N GLU A 205 5.39 -16.60 7.20
CA GLU A 205 6.36 -15.60 7.66
C GLU A 205 5.98 -14.20 7.17
N ASP A 206 6.25 -13.20 8.01
CA ASP A 206 6.01 -11.79 7.66
C ASP A 206 6.94 -11.35 6.54
N ILE A 207 6.39 -10.60 5.59
CA ILE A 207 7.11 -9.97 4.49
C ILE A 207 7.31 -8.50 4.85
N GLU A 208 8.56 -8.11 5.09
CA GLU A 208 8.90 -6.70 5.29
C GLU A 208 8.98 -5.99 3.92
N VAL A 209 8.18 -4.94 3.77
CA VAL A 209 8.09 -4.17 2.54
C VAL A 209 9.30 -3.26 2.40
N ARG A 210 10.07 -3.42 1.33
CA ARG A 210 11.26 -2.60 1.01
C ARG A 210 11.21 -2.00 -0.39
N GLU A 211 10.35 -2.53 -1.24
CA GLU A 211 10.11 -2.11 -2.61
C GLU A 211 8.68 -2.53 -3.02
N ASP A 212 8.27 -2.23 -4.25
CA ASP A 212 6.98 -2.66 -4.78
C ASP A 212 6.87 -4.20 -4.70
N VAL A 213 5.86 -4.71 -3.98
CA VAL A 213 5.71 -6.12 -3.65
C VAL A 213 4.91 -6.83 -4.73
N THR A 214 5.45 -7.94 -5.25
CA THR A 214 4.71 -8.87 -6.10
C THR A 214 4.58 -10.22 -5.39
N LEU A 215 3.35 -10.69 -5.21
CA LEU A 215 3.04 -11.98 -4.60
C LEU A 215 2.39 -12.91 -5.62
N VAL A 216 2.87 -14.15 -5.68
CA VAL A 216 2.29 -15.21 -6.51
C VAL A 216 2.18 -16.47 -5.67
N ALA A 217 0.99 -17.08 -5.63
CA ALA A 217 0.81 -18.37 -4.97
C ALA A 217 0.45 -19.44 -6.00
N GLU A 218 1.03 -20.63 -5.83
CA GLU A 218 0.68 -21.82 -6.58
C GLU A 218 0.03 -22.85 -5.67
N PHE A 219 -0.95 -23.57 -6.22
CA PHE A 219 -1.59 -24.70 -5.56
C PHE A 219 -1.32 -25.97 -6.37
N THR A 220 -1.29 -27.10 -5.69
CA THR A 220 -1.19 -28.43 -6.30
C THR A 220 -2.21 -29.35 -5.67
N LEU A 221 -2.59 -30.42 -6.37
CA LEU A 221 -3.47 -31.44 -5.81
C LEU A 221 -2.86 -31.99 -4.51
N ALA A 222 -3.73 -32.23 -3.53
CA ALA A 222 -3.38 -32.97 -2.33
C ALA A 222 -2.80 -34.33 -2.73
N THR A 223 -1.82 -34.80 -1.99
CA THR A 223 -1.17 -36.09 -2.24
C THR A 223 -1.39 -36.97 -1.03
N TYR A 224 -1.58 -38.27 -1.26
CA TYR A 224 -1.75 -39.29 -0.23
C TYR A 224 -0.70 -40.36 -0.38
N THR A 225 -0.34 -40.98 0.75
CA THR A 225 0.62 -42.09 0.77
C THR A 225 -0.15 -43.41 0.77
N VAL A 226 0.24 -44.28 -0.15
CA VAL A 226 -0.19 -45.67 -0.22
C VAL A 226 0.98 -46.52 0.26
N THR A 227 0.84 -47.12 1.43
CA THR A 227 1.84 -47.99 2.04
C THR A 227 1.49 -49.45 1.79
N PHE A 228 2.34 -50.13 1.04
CA PHE A 228 2.28 -51.56 0.80
C PHE A 228 3.09 -52.28 1.88
N ILE A 229 2.41 -53.01 2.74
CA ILE A 229 2.95 -53.72 3.90
C ILE A 229 3.17 -55.20 3.54
N TYR A 230 4.42 -55.64 3.63
CA TYR A 230 4.78 -57.04 3.39
C TYR A 230 4.82 -57.79 4.72
N ASN A 231 3.85 -58.69 4.94
CA ASN A 231 3.73 -59.45 6.20
C ASN A 231 4.64 -60.70 6.25
N ASP A 232 5.76 -60.70 5.51
CA ASP A 232 6.72 -61.80 5.50
C ASP A 232 7.82 -61.65 6.57
N GLY A 233 7.88 -60.50 7.25
CA GLY A 233 8.85 -60.20 8.31
C GLY A 233 10.26 -59.89 7.80
N VAL A 234 10.46 -59.78 6.48
CA VAL A 234 11.78 -59.59 5.86
C VAL A 234 11.75 -58.45 4.84
N THR A 235 10.69 -58.33 4.06
CA THR A 235 10.55 -57.31 3.03
C THR A 235 10.14 -55.97 3.64
N GLN A 236 10.81 -54.90 3.25
CA GLN A 236 10.46 -53.55 3.70
C GLN A 236 9.17 -53.08 3.04
N ASN A 237 8.38 -52.31 3.80
CA ASN A 237 7.20 -51.65 3.27
C ASN A 237 7.57 -50.70 2.13
N LEU A 238 6.68 -50.59 1.15
CA LEU A 238 6.83 -49.68 0.03
C LEU A 238 5.80 -48.56 0.13
N ASP A 239 6.28 -47.33 0.27
CA ASP A 239 5.44 -46.13 0.23
C ASP A 239 5.39 -45.56 -1.19
N THR A 240 4.17 -45.32 -1.69
CA THR A 240 3.92 -44.63 -2.95
C THR A 240 3.09 -43.39 -2.70
N VAL A 241 3.63 -42.20 -2.99
CA VAL A 241 2.91 -40.93 -2.85
C VAL A 241 2.24 -40.58 -4.17
N VAL A 242 0.93 -40.43 -4.17
CA VAL A 242 0.14 -40.12 -5.38
C VAL A 242 -0.79 -38.93 -5.16
N PRO A 243 -1.10 -38.13 -6.19
CA PRO A 243 -2.17 -37.14 -6.13
C PRO A 243 -3.51 -37.78 -5.77
N ILE A 244 -4.36 -37.02 -5.11
CA ILE A 244 -5.76 -37.39 -4.91
C ILE A 244 -6.43 -37.72 -6.24
N TYR A 245 -7.31 -38.70 -6.19
CA TYR A 245 -8.02 -39.27 -7.33
C TYR A 245 -7.16 -40.07 -8.31
N THR A 246 -5.89 -40.32 -8.01
CA THR A 246 -5.09 -41.27 -8.77
C THR A 246 -5.71 -42.67 -8.66
N ILE A 247 -5.91 -43.30 -9.82
CA ILE A 247 -6.27 -44.73 -9.92
C ILE A 247 -4.96 -45.50 -10.02
N LEU A 248 -4.62 -46.27 -8.97
CA LEU A 248 -3.39 -47.07 -8.97
C LEU A 248 -3.46 -48.16 -10.02
N GLN A 249 -2.36 -48.37 -10.71
CA GLN A 249 -2.20 -49.53 -11.60
C GLN A 249 -1.68 -50.71 -10.78
N ARG A 250 -2.21 -51.91 -11.04
CA ARG A 250 -1.69 -53.14 -10.44
C ARG A 250 -0.29 -53.41 -11.01
N GLY A 251 0.71 -53.39 -10.15
CA GLY A 251 2.08 -53.76 -10.50
C GLY A 251 2.30 -55.27 -10.51
N ASP A 252 3.57 -55.68 -10.64
CA ASP A 252 3.95 -57.09 -10.54
C ASP A 252 3.64 -57.66 -9.16
N ASP A 253 3.11 -58.88 -9.15
CA ASP A 253 2.79 -59.58 -7.90
C ASP A 253 4.10 -59.89 -7.13
N PRO A 254 4.16 -59.59 -5.82
CA PRO A 254 5.29 -59.96 -4.98
C PRO A 254 5.62 -61.45 -5.05
N GLN A 255 6.91 -61.79 -5.14
CA GLN A 255 7.38 -63.18 -5.22
C GLN A 255 7.99 -63.63 -3.90
N ARG A 256 7.54 -64.78 -3.39
CA ARG A 256 8.11 -65.44 -2.21
C ARG A 256 8.11 -66.96 -2.41
N GLU A 257 9.28 -67.58 -2.25
CA GLU A 257 9.46 -69.01 -2.45
C GLU A 257 8.51 -69.84 -1.55
N GLY A 258 7.72 -70.72 -2.17
CA GLY A 258 6.73 -71.55 -1.47
C GLY A 258 5.38 -70.87 -1.17
N TYR A 259 5.16 -69.64 -1.65
CA TYR A 259 3.92 -68.87 -1.46
C TYR A 259 3.41 -68.35 -2.80
N ARG A 260 2.09 -68.18 -2.92
CA ARG A 260 1.44 -67.50 -4.05
C ARG A 260 0.81 -66.22 -3.55
N PHE A 261 1.15 -65.09 -4.17
CA PHE A 261 0.50 -63.83 -3.91
C PHE A 261 -0.98 -63.91 -4.32
N LYS A 262 -1.87 -63.45 -3.44
CA LYS A 262 -3.33 -63.50 -3.66
C LYS A 262 -3.84 -62.14 -4.09
N ASP A 263 -3.74 -61.16 -3.21
CA ASP A 263 -4.05 -59.77 -3.47
C ASP A 263 -3.47 -58.87 -2.37
N TRP A 264 -3.57 -57.57 -2.60
CA TRP A 264 -3.37 -56.52 -1.60
C TRP A 264 -4.69 -56.28 -0.85
N TYR A 265 -4.64 -56.10 0.47
CA TYR A 265 -5.84 -55.95 1.31
C TYR A 265 -5.82 -54.67 2.14
N MET A 266 -6.94 -53.97 2.23
CA MET A 266 -7.13 -52.70 2.94
C MET A 266 -7.23 -52.84 4.48
N ASP A 267 -7.24 -54.07 4.99
CA ASP A 267 -7.35 -54.38 6.40
C ASP A 267 -6.38 -55.48 6.82
N GLN A 268 -6.11 -55.55 8.13
CA GLN A 268 -5.16 -56.52 8.70
C GLN A 268 -5.71 -57.95 8.73
N ASN A 269 -7.04 -58.11 8.64
CA ASN A 269 -7.70 -59.42 8.66
C ASN A 269 -7.79 -60.04 7.26
N LEU A 270 -7.38 -59.30 6.21
CA LEU A 270 -7.35 -59.72 4.81
C LEU A 270 -8.75 -59.98 4.24
N GLU A 271 -9.73 -59.20 4.68
CA GLU A 271 -11.14 -59.37 4.30
C GLU A 271 -11.54 -58.50 3.10
N THR A 272 -10.86 -57.36 2.92
CA THR A 272 -11.19 -56.32 1.94
C THR A 272 -10.06 -56.16 0.94
N PRO A 273 -10.11 -56.81 -0.24
CA PRO A 273 -9.13 -56.60 -1.29
C PRO A 273 -9.06 -55.13 -1.71
N TYR A 274 -7.89 -54.69 -2.13
CA TYR A 274 -7.69 -53.37 -2.73
C TYR A 274 -8.44 -53.29 -4.07
N ASP A 275 -9.31 -52.31 -4.22
CA ASP A 275 -10.04 -52.07 -5.45
C ASP A 275 -9.29 -51.07 -6.35
N TYR A 276 -8.51 -51.61 -7.29
CA TYR A 276 -7.74 -50.83 -8.27
C TYR A 276 -8.60 -49.99 -9.22
N SER A 277 -9.93 -50.11 -9.21
CA SER A 277 -10.82 -49.23 -9.97
C SER A 277 -11.19 -47.95 -9.19
N ARG A 278 -10.91 -47.90 -7.88
CA ARG A 278 -11.25 -46.77 -7.03
C ARG A 278 -10.10 -45.78 -6.91
N PRO A 279 -10.39 -44.48 -7.01
CA PRO A 279 -9.40 -43.46 -6.78
C PRO A 279 -8.90 -43.42 -5.33
N VAL A 280 -7.63 -43.10 -5.14
CA VAL A 280 -7.05 -42.76 -3.83
C VAL A 280 -7.67 -41.45 -3.32
N LYS A 281 -8.23 -41.46 -2.10
CA LYS A 281 -8.86 -40.29 -1.46
C LYS A 281 -8.32 -40.00 -0.05
N ASN A 282 -7.46 -40.85 0.47
CA ASN A 282 -6.88 -40.83 1.80
C ASN A 282 -5.65 -41.73 1.83
N ASP A 283 -4.86 -41.65 2.90
CA ASP A 283 -3.76 -42.60 3.11
C ASP A 283 -4.31 -44.02 3.19
N ILE A 284 -3.61 -44.94 2.53
CA ILE A 284 -4.00 -46.34 2.39
C ILE A 284 -2.90 -47.20 3.01
N LEU A 285 -3.28 -48.09 3.93
CA LEU A 285 -2.43 -49.19 4.37
C LEU A 285 -2.94 -50.46 3.68
N SER A 286 -2.08 -51.10 2.88
CA SER A 286 -2.43 -52.33 2.19
C SER A 286 -1.49 -53.48 2.52
N SER A 287 -2.00 -54.61 3.00
CA SER A 287 -1.19 -55.71 3.54
C SER A 287 -1.37 -57.03 2.78
N THR A 288 -0.35 -57.89 2.80
CA THR A 288 -0.37 -59.22 2.17
C THR A 288 -0.69 -60.33 3.18
N PRO A 289 -1.29 -61.46 2.77
CA PRO A 289 -1.42 -62.63 3.64
C PRO A 289 -0.07 -63.18 4.13
N SER A 290 0.03 -63.54 5.41
CA SER A 290 1.21 -64.24 6.00
C SER A 290 1.11 -65.78 5.94
N GLY A 291 0.03 -66.32 5.36
CA GLY A 291 -0.31 -67.74 5.42
C GLY A 291 0.47 -68.63 4.46
N ARG A 292 1.10 -69.68 4.99
CA ARG A 292 1.72 -70.78 4.24
C ARG A 292 0.65 -71.46 3.38
N SER A 293 0.91 -71.63 2.08
CA SER A 293 0.17 -72.57 1.24
C SER A 293 0.33 -73.96 1.87
N SER A 294 -0.70 -74.45 2.56
CA SER A 294 -0.78 -75.89 2.83
C SER A 294 -1.08 -76.57 1.50
N GLY A 295 -0.02 -77.09 0.88
CA GLY A 295 -0.15 -77.99 -0.25
C GLY A 295 -1.06 -79.16 0.16
N ARG A 296 -2.13 -79.35 -0.61
CA ARG A 296 -2.81 -80.65 -0.69
C ARG A 296 -1.92 -81.63 -1.44
#